data_AF-A0A2J8NSR4-F1
#
_entry.id   AF-A0A2J8NSR4-F1
#
_cell.length_a   1.000
_cell.length_b   1.000
_cell.length_c   1.000
_cell.angle_alpha   90.00
_cell.angle_beta   90.00
_cell.angle_gamma   90.00
#
_symmetry.space_group_name_H-M   'P 1'
#
loop_
_entity.id
_entity.type
_entity.pdbx_description
1 polymer ?
#
loop_
_entity_poly.entity_id
_entity_poly.type
_entity_poly.pdbx_seq_one_letter_code
_entity_poly.pdbx_strand_id
1 'polypeptide(L)'
;RQELESENKKLKNELNELRKALSEKSAPEVTAPGAPAYRVLMEQLTSVSEELDVRKEEVLILRSQLVSQKEAIQPKNTMTDSTILLEDVQKMKDKGEIAQAYIGLKETNRSSALDYHELNEDGELWLVYEGLKQANRLLESQLQSQKRSHENEAEALRGEIQSLKEENNRQQQLLAQNLQLPPEARIEASLQHEITRLTNENLYFEELYADDPKKYQSYRISLYKRMI
;
A
#
# COMPACT_ATOMS: atom_id res chain seq x y z
N ARG A 1 19.76 5.12 14.25
CA ARG A 1 20.88 4.19 13.93
C ARG A 1 20.58 2.78 14.43
N GLN A 2 20.34 2.57 15.73
CA GLN A 2 19.97 1.24 16.27
C GLN A 2 18.68 0.66 15.67
N GLU A 3 17.65 1.48 15.44
CA GLU A 3 16.40 1.00 14.83
C GLU A 3 16.61 0.48 13.40
N LEU A 4 17.30 1.24 12.55
CA LEU A 4 17.66 0.83 11.18
C LEU A 4 18.55 -0.42 11.13
N GLU A 5 19.43 -0.62 12.11
CA GLU A 5 20.23 -1.85 12.23
C GLU A 5 19.38 -3.05 12.66
N SER A 6 18.43 -2.84 13.57
CA SER A 6 17.49 -3.88 14.01
C SER A 6 16.55 -4.30 12.88
N GLU A 7 16.10 -3.35 12.07
CA GLU A 7 15.23 -3.57 10.93
C GLU A 7 15.99 -4.28 9.80
N ASN A 8 17.24 -3.88 9.52
CA ASN A 8 18.11 -4.61 8.59
C ASN A 8 18.34 -6.06 9.03
N LYS A 9 18.58 -6.28 10.33
CA LYS A 9 18.80 -7.63 10.87
C LYS A 9 17.52 -8.48 10.74
N LYS A 10 16.35 -7.88 10.96
CA LYS A 10 15.05 -8.54 10.80
C LYS A 10 14.77 -8.90 9.34
N LEU A 11 14.95 -7.96 8.41
CA LEU A 11 14.80 -8.18 6.97
C LEU A 11 15.75 -9.27 6.45
N LYS A 12 16.99 -9.30 6.94
CA LYS A 12 17.97 -10.33 6.57
C LYS A 12 17.57 -11.73 7.06
N ASN A 13 16.92 -11.81 8.22
CA ASN A 13 16.38 -13.06 8.74
C ASN A 13 15.15 -13.52 7.95
N GLU A 14 14.23 -12.61 7.64
CA GLU A 14 13.04 -12.90 6.82
C GLU A 14 13.43 -13.35 5.40
N LEU A 15 14.47 -12.75 4.81
CA LEU A 15 15.03 -13.18 3.52
C LEU A 15 15.58 -14.61 3.58
N ASN A 16 16.26 -14.97 4.68
CA ASN A 16 16.81 -16.32 4.85
C ASN A 16 15.71 -17.37 5.10
N GLU A 17 14.67 -17.01 5.86
CA GLU A 17 13.47 -17.84 6.06
C GLU A 17 12.75 -18.10 4.72
N LEU A 18 12.56 -17.07 3.91
CA LEU A 18 11.95 -17.20 2.58
C LEU A 18 12.78 -18.07 1.63
N ARG A 19 14.11 -17.91 1.64
CA ARG A 19 15.03 -18.76 0.88
C ARG A 19 14.92 -20.23 1.29
N LYS A 20 14.81 -20.49 2.60
CA LYS A 20 14.70 -21.85 3.14
C LYS A 20 13.35 -22.49 2.81
N ALA A 21 12.25 -21.74 2.97
CA ALA A 21 10.91 -22.17 2.61
C ALA A 21 10.76 -22.48 1.11
N LEU A 22 11.45 -21.72 0.25
CA LEU A 22 11.45 -21.96 -1.19
C LEU A 22 12.28 -23.21 -1.57
N SER A 23 13.38 -23.45 -0.85
CA SER A 23 14.21 -24.65 -1.02
C SER A 23 13.56 -25.94 -0.50
N GLU A 24 12.72 -25.86 0.54
CA GLU A 24 12.07 -27.03 1.16
C GLU A 24 10.77 -27.47 0.45
N LYS A 25 10.17 -26.62 -0.39
CA LYS A 25 8.85 -26.88 -1.02
C LYS A 25 8.86 -27.19 -2.53
N SER A 26 9.99 -27.12 -3.24
CA SER A 26 9.97 -27.26 -4.70
C SER A 26 10.17 -28.70 -5.19
N ALA A 27 9.22 -29.20 -5.98
CA ALA A 27 9.44 -30.32 -6.89
C ALA A 27 10.50 -29.92 -7.94
N PRO A 28 11.41 -30.83 -8.33
CA PRO A 28 12.65 -30.50 -9.05
C PRO A 28 12.49 -29.96 -10.49
N GLU A 29 11.26 -29.87 -11.01
CA GLU A 29 11.00 -29.49 -12.41
C GLU A 29 10.62 -28.00 -12.57
N VAL A 30 10.14 -27.33 -11.51
CA VAL A 30 9.63 -25.94 -11.58
C VAL A 30 10.70 -24.89 -11.24
N THR A 31 11.76 -25.29 -10.53
CA THR A 31 12.87 -24.43 -10.09
C THR A 31 14.19 -24.72 -10.80
N ALA A 32 14.17 -25.58 -11.82
CA ALA A 32 15.36 -25.90 -12.61
C ALA A 32 15.94 -24.64 -13.30
N PRO A 33 17.26 -24.54 -13.49
CA PRO A 33 17.88 -23.47 -14.26
C PRO A 33 17.29 -23.42 -15.67
N GLY A 34 16.58 -22.34 -16.00
CA GLY A 34 15.87 -22.16 -17.27
C GLY A 34 14.35 -22.32 -17.22
N ALA A 35 13.77 -22.75 -16.08
CA ALA A 35 12.33 -22.76 -15.89
C ALA A 35 11.76 -21.33 -15.81
N PRO A 36 10.50 -21.10 -16.25
CA PRO A 36 9.89 -19.76 -16.25
C PRO A 36 9.92 -19.06 -14.89
N ALA A 37 9.64 -19.80 -13.81
CA ALA A 37 9.69 -19.27 -12.44
C ALA A 37 11.12 -18.90 -12.01
N TYR A 38 12.13 -19.69 -12.39
CA TYR A 38 13.53 -19.38 -12.14
C TYR A 38 13.98 -18.11 -12.88
N ARG A 39 13.52 -17.91 -14.12
CA ARG A 39 13.85 -16.71 -14.90
C ARG A 39 13.27 -15.45 -14.29
N VAL A 40 12.00 -15.47 -13.87
CA VAL A 40 11.36 -14.33 -13.19
C VAL A 40 12.08 -14.01 -11.88
N LEU A 41 12.47 -15.02 -11.10
CA LEU A 41 13.24 -14.81 -9.87
C LEU A 41 14.63 -14.22 -10.14
N MET A 42 15.30 -14.65 -11.21
CA MET A 42 16.58 -14.07 -11.61
C MET A 42 16.44 -12.62 -12.08
N GLU A 43 15.42 -12.33 -12.90
CA GLU A 43 15.10 -10.97 -13.35
C GLU A 43 14.79 -10.04 -12.17
N GLN A 44 14.00 -10.52 -11.20
CA GLN A 44 13.74 -9.79 -9.95
C GLN A 44 15.01 -9.60 -9.11
N LEU A 45 15.87 -10.62 -9.00
CA LEU A 45 17.12 -10.53 -8.26
C LEU A 45 18.09 -9.52 -8.90
N THR A 46 18.19 -9.50 -10.22
CA THR A 46 18.97 -8.47 -10.94
C THR A 46 18.40 -7.09 -10.74
N SER A 47 17.08 -6.91 -10.88
CA SER A 47 16.43 -5.62 -10.68
C SER A 47 16.63 -5.08 -9.26
N VAL A 48 16.48 -5.93 -8.24
CA VAL A 48 16.73 -5.55 -6.84
C VAL A 48 18.20 -5.24 -6.59
N SER A 49 19.12 -5.92 -7.28
CA SER A 49 20.56 -5.64 -7.16
C SER A 49 20.91 -4.27 -7.78
N GLU A 50 20.34 -3.95 -8.94
CA GLU A 50 20.51 -2.65 -9.59
C GLU A 50 19.93 -1.51 -8.74
N GLU A 51 18.71 -1.68 -8.19
CA GLU A 51 18.11 -0.67 -7.30
C GLU A 51 18.96 -0.48 -6.03
N LEU A 52 19.53 -1.55 -5.48
CA LEU A 52 20.43 -1.46 -4.33
C LEU A 52 21.69 -0.65 -4.65
N ASP A 53 22.27 -0.82 -5.84
CA ASP A 53 23.46 -0.06 -6.25
C ASP A 53 23.14 1.41 -6.49
N VAL A 54 21.99 1.73 -7.08
CA VAL A 54 21.50 3.12 -7.17
C VAL A 54 21.34 3.74 -5.78
N ARG A 55 20.75 3.00 -4.83
CA ARG A 55 20.57 3.48 -3.45
C ARG A 55 21.90 3.69 -2.72
N LYS A 56 22.92 2.87 -2.99
CA LYS A 56 24.28 3.11 -2.45
C LYS A 56 24.87 4.41 -2.99
N GLU A 57 24.69 4.69 -4.27
CA GLU A 57 25.18 5.91 -4.90
C GLU A 57 24.45 7.15 -4.36
N GLU A 58 23.13 7.10 -4.23
CA GLU A 58 22.34 8.14 -3.58
C GLU A 58 22.82 8.43 -2.15
N VAL A 59 23.12 7.39 -1.37
CA VAL A 59 23.67 7.54 -0.01
C VAL A 59 25.05 8.20 -0.03
N LEU A 60 25.91 7.88 -1.00
CA LEU A 60 27.21 8.53 -1.14
C LEU A 60 27.06 10.01 -1.48
N ILE A 61 26.18 10.35 -2.42
CA ILE A 61 25.86 11.73 -2.79
C ILE A 61 25.32 12.51 -1.59
N LEU A 62 24.34 11.96 -0.88
CA LEU A 62 23.76 12.60 0.31
C LEU A 62 24.80 12.80 1.42
N ARG A 63 25.70 11.82 1.64
CA ARG A 63 26.81 11.97 2.60
C ARG A 63 27.77 13.08 2.19
N SER A 64 28.12 13.17 0.90
CA SER A 64 28.98 14.24 0.37
C SER A 64 28.33 15.62 0.57
N GLN A 65 27.05 15.75 0.24
CA GLN A 65 26.29 16.99 0.46
C GLN A 65 26.22 17.38 1.94
N LEU A 66 26.03 16.41 2.84
CA LEU A 66 25.97 16.66 4.28
C LEU A 66 27.34 17.09 4.86
N VAL A 67 28.44 16.52 4.37
CA VAL A 67 29.81 16.93 4.73
C VAL A 67 30.09 18.34 4.23
N SER A 68 29.75 18.64 2.97
CA SER A 68 29.90 19.96 2.38
C SER A 68 29.06 21.03 3.12
N GLN A 69 27.80 20.74 3.46
CA GLN A 69 27.00 21.64 4.31
C GLN A 69 27.62 21.82 5.70
N LYS A 70 28.13 20.75 6.32
CA LYS A 70 28.76 20.85 7.64
C LYS A 70 30.03 21.69 7.62
N GLU A 71 30.81 21.63 6.54
CA GLU A 71 31.98 22.49 6.32
C GLU A 71 31.58 23.94 6.04
N ALA A 72 30.48 24.18 5.34
CA ALA A 72 29.92 25.51 5.10
C ALA A 72 29.29 26.15 6.36
N ILE A 73 28.81 25.35 7.30
CA ILE A 73 28.19 25.79 8.57
C ILE A 73 29.22 25.95 9.70
N GLN A 74 30.48 25.55 9.52
CA GLN A 74 31.50 25.97 10.48
C GLN A 74 31.59 27.51 10.47
N PRO A 75 31.41 28.19 11.60
CA PRO A 75 31.62 29.63 11.66
C PRO A 75 33.11 29.87 11.38
N LYS A 76 33.42 30.29 10.15
CA LYS A 76 34.62 31.09 9.92
C LYS A 76 34.44 32.30 10.82
N ASN A 77 35.20 32.35 11.92
CA ASN A 77 35.24 33.44 12.89
C ASN A 77 35.08 34.78 12.15
N THR A 78 33.87 35.31 12.16
CA THR A 78 33.55 36.59 11.54
C THR A 78 34.27 37.64 12.36
N MET A 79 35.05 38.46 11.68
CA MET A 79 36.00 39.46 12.18
C MET A 79 35.41 40.49 13.14
N THR A 80 35.04 40.08 14.35
CA THR A 80 34.85 40.99 15.49
C THR A 80 35.14 40.22 16.77
N ASP A 81 36.36 40.40 17.30
CA ASP A 81 36.76 39.79 18.56
C ASP A 81 35.79 40.21 19.67
N SER A 82 35.02 39.23 20.18
CA SER A 82 34.07 39.43 21.29
C SER A 82 34.73 40.01 22.54
N THR A 83 36.04 39.84 22.67
CA THR A 83 36.88 40.41 23.73
C THR A 83 36.93 41.95 23.68
N ILE A 84 36.91 42.56 22.48
CA ILE A 84 37.04 44.02 22.30
C ILE A 84 35.74 44.73 22.71
N LEU A 85 34.58 44.19 22.32
CA LEU A 85 33.27 44.76 22.68
C LEU A 85 33.01 44.71 24.20
N LEU A 86 33.51 43.68 24.88
CA LEU A 86 33.35 43.55 26.32
C LEU A 86 34.17 44.60 27.09
N GLU A 87 35.39 44.89 26.65
CA GLU A 87 36.22 45.95 27.26
C GLU A 87 35.60 47.34 27.11
N ASP A 88 34.99 47.63 25.97
CA ASP A 88 34.40 48.95 25.71
C ASP A 88 33.11 49.17 26.49
N VAL A 89 32.25 48.15 26.62
CA VAL A 89 31.07 48.22 27.50
C VAL A 89 31.47 48.39 28.97
N GLN A 90 32.58 47.77 29.41
CA GLN A 90 33.08 47.89 30.78
C GLN A 90 33.60 49.31 31.12
N LYS A 91 34.04 50.08 30.10
CA LYS A 91 34.50 51.47 30.25
C LYS A 91 33.35 52.48 30.30
N MET A 92 32.16 52.11 29.82
CA MET A 92 30.97 52.95 29.85
C MET A 92 30.43 53.02 31.28
N LYS A 93 30.31 54.24 31.84
CA LYS A 93 29.84 54.46 33.22
C LYS A 93 28.43 55.07 33.27
N ASP A 94 27.94 55.62 32.17
CA ASP A 94 26.59 56.17 32.07
C ASP A 94 25.59 55.09 31.63
N LYS A 95 24.51 54.94 32.42
CA LYS A 95 23.43 53.99 32.13
C LYS A 95 22.69 54.33 30.83
N GLY A 96 22.65 55.60 30.44
CA GLY A 96 22.02 56.05 29.19
C GLY A 96 22.78 55.58 27.95
N GLU A 97 24.11 55.68 27.97
CA GLU A 97 24.98 55.25 26.87
C GLU A 97 24.97 53.72 26.72
N ILE A 98 24.98 52.98 27.83
CA ILE A 98 24.88 51.51 27.82
C ILE A 98 23.54 51.06 27.21
N ALA A 99 22.44 51.75 27.54
CA ALA A 99 21.13 51.46 26.97
C ALA A 99 21.09 51.75 25.46
N GLN A 100 21.69 52.85 25.01
CA GLN A 100 21.80 53.18 23.58
C GLN A 100 22.67 52.18 22.81
N ALA A 101 23.80 51.76 23.37
CA ALA A 101 24.65 50.73 22.77
C ALA A 101 23.92 49.38 22.66
N TYR A 102 23.17 49.00 23.69
CA TYR A 102 22.34 47.77 23.67
C TYR A 102 21.21 47.84 22.64
N ILE A 103 20.56 49.00 22.50
CA ILE A 103 19.51 49.21 21.49
C ILE A 103 20.12 49.16 20.08
N GLY A 104 21.24 49.86 19.84
CA GLY A 104 21.95 49.82 18.56
C GLY A 104 22.37 48.40 18.17
N LEU A 105 22.91 47.62 19.12
CA LEU A 105 23.26 46.21 18.90
C LEU A 105 22.03 45.34 18.61
N LYS A 106 20.91 45.59 19.30
CA LYS A 106 19.65 44.88 19.08
C LYS A 106 19.06 45.22 17.72
N GLU A 107 19.18 46.46 17.26
CA GLU A 107 18.73 46.90 15.94
C GLU A 107 19.59 46.31 14.82
N THR A 108 20.92 46.33 14.96
CA THR A 108 21.82 45.70 13.98
C THR A 108 21.64 44.19 13.91
N ASN A 109 21.40 43.51 15.03
CA ASN A 109 21.10 42.06 15.03
C ASN A 109 19.70 41.75 14.48
N ARG A 110 18.76 42.71 14.52
CA ARG A 110 17.41 42.54 13.96
C ARG A 110 17.39 42.77 12.45
N SER A 111 18.30 43.59 11.92
CA SER A 111 18.53 43.75 10.47
C SER A 111 19.06 42.47 9.81
N SER A 112 19.64 41.54 10.58
CA SER A 112 20.03 40.20 10.13
C SER A 112 18.91 39.16 10.28
N ALA A 113 17.66 39.58 10.48
CA ALA A 113 16.49 38.71 10.35
C ALA A 113 16.21 38.45 8.86
N LEU A 114 17.10 37.64 8.26
CA LEU A 114 16.81 36.69 7.20
C LEU A 114 16.23 37.29 5.92
N ASP A 115 17.04 38.08 5.22
CA ASP A 115 16.89 38.19 3.77
C ASP A 115 17.48 36.94 3.12
N TYR A 116 16.65 35.91 2.97
CA TYR A 116 17.05 34.67 2.27
C TYR A 116 17.30 34.90 0.76
N HIS A 117 17.11 36.11 0.22
CA HIS A 117 17.48 36.42 -1.16
C HIS A 117 18.99 36.62 -1.38
N GLU A 118 19.81 36.72 -0.32
CA GLU A 118 21.26 36.87 -0.45
C GLU A 118 22.04 35.55 -0.29
N LEU A 119 21.37 34.41 -0.11
CA LEU A 119 22.00 33.10 -0.19
C LEU A 119 22.04 32.65 -1.67
N ASN A 120 23.17 33.00 -2.33
CA ASN A 120 23.52 32.83 -3.75
C ASN A 120 23.21 34.10 -4.57
N GLU A 121 24.23 34.74 -5.15
CA GLU A 121 24.18 36.05 -5.86
C GLU A 121 23.20 36.11 -7.06
N ASP A 122 22.61 34.98 -7.43
CA ASP A 122 21.75 34.70 -8.58
C ASP A 122 20.44 33.96 -8.20
N GLY A 123 20.18 33.67 -6.92
CA GLY A 123 18.90 33.13 -6.43
C GLY A 123 18.58 31.66 -6.81
N GLU A 124 19.50 30.96 -7.49
CA GLU A 124 19.29 29.58 -7.96
C GLU A 124 19.05 28.60 -6.82
N LEU A 125 19.75 28.74 -5.69
CA LEU A 125 19.60 27.87 -4.53
C LEU A 125 18.19 27.92 -3.94
N TRP A 126 17.57 29.11 -3.92
CA TRP A 126 16.20 29.28 -3.46
C TRP A 126 15.19 28.59 -4.40
N LEU A 127 15.39 28.72 -5.72
CA LEU A 127 14.54 28.05 -6.72
C LEU A 127 14.63 26.52 -6.62
N VAL A 128 15.84 25.98 -6.44
CA VAL A 128 16.04 24.54 -6.24
C VAL A 128 15.38 24.06 -4.95
N TYR A 129 15.53 24.80 -3.85
CA TYR A 129 14.88 24.47 -2.58
C TYR A 129 13.36 24.46 -2.69
N GLU A 130 12.77 25.48 -3.30
CA GLU A 130 11.32 25.56 -3.49
C GLU A 130 10.81 24.46 -4.43
N GLY A 131 11.56 24.14 -5.51
CA GLY A 131 11.27 23.01 -6.39
C GLY A 131 11.30 21.66 -5.66
N LEU A 132 12.30 21.42 -4.83
CA LEU A 132 12.43 20.21 -4.02
C LEU A 132 11.28 20.09 -2.99
N LYS A 133 10.90 21.21 -2.38
CA LYS A 133 9.76 21.26 -1.45
C LYS A 133 8.44 20.94 -2.15
N GLN A 134 8.22 21.44 -3.37
CA GLN A 134 7.05 21.10 -4.18
C GLN A 134 7.05 19.63 -4.58
N ALA A 135 8.20 19.08 -5.00
CA ALA A 135 8.33 17.66 -5.31
C ALA A 135 8.03 16.77 -4.10
N ASN A 136 8.55 17.10 -2.92
CA ASN A 136 8.26 16.37 -1.69
C ASN A 136 6.77 16.40 -1.33
N ARG A 137 6.10 17.55 -1.44
CA ARG A 137 4.64 17.63 -1.22
C ARG A 137 3.85 16.76 -2.20
N LEU A 138 4.27 16.72 -3.47
CA LEU A 138 3.64 15.86 -4.46
C LEU A 138 3.82 14.37 -4.13
N LEU A 139 5.05 13.97 -3.77
CA LEU A 139 5.37 12.60 -3.36
C LEU A 139 4.58 12.19 -2.11
N GLU A 140 4.48 13.05 -1.11
CA GLU A 140 3.66 12.82 0.09
C GLU A 140 2.19 12.62 -0.26
N SER A 141 1.65 13.44 -1.15
CA SER A 141 0.27 13.32 -1.64
C SER A 141 0.03 12.00 -2.38
N GLN A 142 0.96 11.63 -3.27
CA GLN A 142 0.90 10.37 -4.02
C GLN A 142 0.98 9.17 -3.07
N LEU A 143 1.90 9.17 -2.11
CA LEU A 143 2.03 8.12 -1.10
C LEU A 143 0.77 8.00 -0.26
N GLN A 144 0.18 9.12 0.15
CA GLN A 144 -1.06 9.12 0.93
C GLN A 144 -2.25 8.60 0.11
N SER A 145 -2.33 8.95 -1.17
CA SER A 145 -3.35 8.41 -2.08
C SER A 145 -3.20 6.91 -2.27
N GLN A 146 -1.96 6.43 -2.47
CA GLN A 146 -1.68 5.00 -2.63
C GLN A 146 -2.01 4.22 -1.35
N LYS A 147 -1.65 4.76 -0.18
CA LYS A 147 -2.01 4.17 1.11
C LYS A 147 -3.52 4.02 1.27
N ARG A 148 -4.30 5.07 0.96
CA ARG A 148 -5.77 5.02 1.00
C ARG A 148 -6.34 3.99 0.02
N SER A 149 -5.79 3.91 -1.19
CA SER A 149 -6.21 2.92 -2.19
C SER A 149 -6.00 1.48 -1.68
N HIS A 150 -4.83 1.20 -1.11
CA HIS A 150 -4.53 -0.12 -0.54
C HIS A 150 -5.39 -0.45 0.68
N GLU A 151 -5.65 0.53 1.54
CA GLU A 151 -6.56 0.36 2.68
C GLU A 151 -7.98 0.00 2.21
N ASN A 152 -8.48 0.69 1.19
CA ASN A 152 -9.79 0.42 0.59
C ASN A 152 -9.84 -0.98 -0.06
N GLU A 153 -8.82 -1.36 -0.84
CA GLU A 153 -8.76 -2.68 -1.47
C GLU A 153 -8.70 -3.79 -0.40
N ALA A 154 -7.90 -3.59 0.64
CA ALA A 154 -7.83 -4.53 1.75
C ALA A 154 -9.16 -4.65 2.50
N GLU A 155 -9.93 -3.57 2.63
CA GLU A 155 -11.27 -3.60 3.22
C GLU A 155 -12.29 -4.30 2.31
N ALA A 156 -12.24 -4.05 1.01
CA ALA A 156 -13.07 -4.76 0.03
C ALA A 156 -12.81 -6.28 0.05
N LEU A 157 -11.55 -6.70 0.04
CA LEU A 157 -11.16 -8.11 0.13
C LEU A 157 -11.59 -8.74 1.47
N ARG A 158 -11.50 -7.99 2.58
CA ARG A 158 -12.03 -8.45 3.88
C ARG A 158 -13.54 -8.67 3.82
N GLY A 159 -14.27 -7.78 3.15
CA GLY A 159 -15.71 -7.93 2.92
C GLY A 159 -16.04 -9.16 2.07
N GLU A 160 -15.31 -9.39 0.98
CA GLU A 160 -15.49 -10.56 0.11
C GLU A 160 -15.21 -11.87 0.88
N ILE A 161 -14.13 -11.93 1.66
CA ILE A 161 -13.82 -13.09 2.51
C ILE A 161 -14.96 -13.36 3.50
N GLN A 162 -15.55 -12.32 4.09
CA GLN A 162 -16.65 -12.48 5.03
C GLN A 162 -17.90 -13.02 4.33
N SER A 163 -18.26 -12.48 3.16
CA SER A 163 -19.37 -12.96 2.35
C SER A 163 -19.17 -14.41 1.91
N LEU A 164 -17.95 -14.78 1.49
CA LEU A 164 -17.62 -16.16 1.12
C LEU A 164 -17.69 -17.11 2.30
N LYS A 165 -17.27 -16.68 3.49
CA LYS A 165 -17.42 -17.48 4.71
C LYS A 165 -18.88 -17.71 5.08
N GLU A 166 -19.71 -16.68 4.96
CA GLU A 166 -21.15 -16.80 5.22
C GLU A 166 -21.83 -17.76 4.24
N GLU A 167 -21.53 -17.64 2.94
CA GLU A 167 -22.05 -18.55 1.93
C GLU A 167 -21.53 -19.98 2.12
N ASN A 168 -20.25 -20.15 2.48
CA ASN A 168 -19.68 -21.46 2.78
C ASN A 168 -20.39 -22.11 3.97
N ASN A 169 -20.61 -21.36 5.06
CA ASN A 169 -21.36 -21.84 6.23
C ASN A 169 -22.81 -22.21 5.85
N ARG A 170 -23.48 -21.40 5.03
CA ARG A 170 -24.83 -21.69 4.53
C ARG A 170 -24.87 -22.99 3.73
N GLN A 171 -23.92 -23.20 2.83
CA GLN A 171 -23.81 -24.41 2.04
C GLN A 171 -23.50 -25.63 2.91
N GLN A 172 -22.60 -25.51 3.87
CA GLN A 172 -22.33 -26.58 4.84
C GLN A 172 -23.57 -26.95 5.65
N GLN A 173 -24.37 -25.96 6.06
CA GLN A 173 -25.63 -26.21 6.78
C GLN A 173 -26.65 -26.95 5.92
N LEU A 174 -26.81 -26.55 4.64
CA LEU A 174 -27.67 -27.25 3.68
C LEU A 174 -27.19 -28.68 3.42
N LEU A 175 -25.87 -28.88 3.30
CA LEU A 175 -25.29 -30.20 3.11
C LEU A 175 -25.52 -31.09 4.34
N ALA A 176 -25.31 -30.54 5.54
CA ALA A 176 -25.53 -31.24 6.81
C ALA A 176 -27.01 -31.65 6.98
N GLN A 177 -27.94 -30.76 6.65
CA GLN A 177 -29.38 -31.06 6.65
C GLN A 177 -29.73 -32.16 5.65
N ASN A 178 -29.19 -32.09 4.42
CA ASN A 178 -29.37 -33.14 3.43
C ASN A 178 -28.79 -34.47 3.93
N LEU A 179 -27.59 -34.46 4.53
CA LEU A 179 -26.91 -35.65 5.05
C LEU A 179 -27.62 -36.30 6.23
N GLN A 180 -28.26 -35.51 7.11
CA GLN A 180 -29.06 -36.00 8.24
C GLN A 180 -30.29 -36.80 7.81
N LEU A 181 -30.85 -36.51 6.63
CA LEU A 181 -31.95 -37.31 6.09
C LEU A 181 -31.43 -38.68 5.65
N PRO A 182 -32.11 -39.79 6.01
CA PRO A 182 -31.82 -41.10 5.42
C PRO A 182 -31.83 -41.02 3.87
N PRO A 183 -31.02 -41.83 3.16
CA PRO A 183 -31.00 -41.81 1.70
C PRO A 183 -32.40 -42.01 1.09
N GLU A 184 -33.26 -42.80 1.73
CA GLU A 184 -34.65 -43.01 1.33
C GLU A 184 -35.47 -41.71 1.45
N ALA A 185 -35.34 -40.97 2.55
CA ALA A 185 -36.06 -39.71 2.77
C ALA A 185 -35.57 -38.59 1.82
N ARG A 186 -34.29 -38.59 1.45
CA ARG A 186 -33.75 -37.68 0.41
C ARG A 186 -34.36 -37.97 -0.95
N ILE A 187 -34.34 -39.25 -1.37
CA ILE A 187 -34.91 -39.68 -2.65
C ILE A 187 -36.41 -39.36 -2.68
N GLU A 188 -37.13 -39.65 -1.61
CA GLU A 188 -38.55 -39.36 -1.49
C GLU A 188 -38.83 -37.85 -1.57
N ALA A 189 -38.09 -37.00 -0.85
CA ALA A 189 -38.25 -35.55 -0.95
C ALA A 189 -37.97 -35.02 -2.37
N SER A 190 -36.93 -35.53 -3.05
CA SER A 190 -36.64 -35.17 -4.45
C SER A 190 -37.74 -35.62 -5.40
N LEU A 191 -38.24 -36.85 -5.25
CA LEU A 191 -39.36 -37.36 -6.05
C LEU A 191 -40.64 -36.55 -5.78
N GLN A 192 -40.93 -36.21 -4.53
CA GLN A 192 -42.09 -35.37 -4.17
C GLN A 192 -41.98 -33.97 -4.80
N HIS A 193 -40.79 -33.38 -4.81
CA HIS A 193 -40.57 -32.10 -5.48
C HIS A 193 -40.81 -32.19 -6.99
N GLU A 194 -40.31 -33.25 -7.63
CA GLU A 194 -40.48 -33.49 -9.06
C GLU A 194 -41.94 -33.81 -9.44
N ILE A 195 -42.63 -34.61 -8.63
CA ILE A 195 -44.07 -34.86 -8.77
C ILE A 195 -44.83 -33.55 -8.68
N THR A 196 -44.53 -32.70 -7.68
CA THR A 196 -45.17 -31.40 -7.53
C THR A 196 -44.92 -30.49 -8.73
N ARG A 197 -43.67 -30.43 -9.20
CA ARG A 197 -43.27 -29.65 -10.39
C ARG A 197 -44.03 -30.10 -11.63
N LEU A 198 -44.03 -31.40 -11.92
CA LEU A 198 -44.73 -32.00 -13.05
C LEU A 198 -46.25 -31.86 -12.93
N THR A 199 -46.80 -31.95 -11.71
CA THR A 199 -48.23 -31.74 -11.45
C THR A 199 -48.63 -30.31 -11.80
N ASN A 200 -47.83 -29.32 -11.39
CA ASN A 200 -48.07 -27.92 -11.73
C ASN A 200 -47.94 -27.65 -13.23
N GLU A 201 -46.93 -28.24 -13.89
CA GLU A 201 -46.76 -28.12 -15.34
C GLU A 201 -47.94 -28.74 -16.11
N ASN A 202 -48.39 -29.92 -15.69
CA ASN A 202 -49.58 -30.56 -16.26
C ASN A 202 -50.84 -29.72 -16.06
N LEU A 203 -51.04 -29.16 -14.86
CA LEU A 203 -52.18 -28.29 -14.56
C LEU A 203 -52.15 -27.02 -15.43
N TYR A 204 -50.97 -26.43 -15.62
CA TYR A 204 -50.79 -25.29 -16.51
C TYR A 204 -51.18 -25.62 -17.95
N PHE A 205 -50.80 -26.79 -18.48
CA PHE A 205 -51.20 -27.20 -19.82
C PHE A 205 -52.68 -27.56 -19.94
N GLU A 206 -53.29 -28.12 -18.90
CA GLU A 206 -54.75 -28.32 -18.83
C GLU A 206 -55.50 -27.00 -18.89
N GLU A 207 -55.05 -25.99 -18.14
CA GLU A 207 -55.63 -24.66 -18.14
C GLU A 207 -55.39 -23.95 -19.49
N LEU A 208 -54.19 -24.05 -20.06
CA LEU A 208 -53.82 -23.42 -21.33
C LEU A 208 -54.64 -23.95 -22.53
N TYR A 209 -55.05 -25.22 -22.50
CA TYR A 209 -55.85 -25.84 -23.56
C TYR A 209 -57.30 -26.10 -23.15
N ALA A 210 -57.78 -25.51 -22.05
CA ALA A 210 -59.13 -25.71 -21.54
C ALA A 210 -60.22 -25.38 -22.60
N ASP A 211 -59.96 -24.38 -23.44
CA ASP A 211 -60.88 -23.93 -24.49
C ASP A 211 -60.78 -24.72 -25.81
N ASP A 212 -59.76 -25.58 -25.98
CA ASP A 212 -59.52 -26.35 -27.21
C ASP A 212 -59.17 -27.82 -26.90
N PRO A 213 -60.20 -28.69 -26.74
CA PRO A 213 -60.02 -30.09 -26.38
C PRO A 213 -59.16 -30.88 -27.38
N LYS A 214 -59.18 -30.49 -28.67
CA LYS A 214 -58.40 -31.18 -29.72
C LYS A 214 -56.90 -30.89 -29.59
N LYS A 215 -56.53 -29.67 -29.19
CA LYS A 215 -55.13 -29.34 -28.90
C LYS A 215 -54.61 -30.05 -27.66
N TYR A 216 -55.38 -30.09 -26.58
CA TYR A 216 -54.99 -30.82 -25.36
C TYR A 216 -54.77 -32.31 -25.64
N GLN A 217 -55.68 -32.93 -26.41
CA GLN A 217 -55.56 -34.34 -26.80
C GLN A 217 -54.32 -34.59 -27.68
N SER A 218 -54.03 -33.69 -28.62
CA SER A 218 -52.82 -33.77 -29.47
C SER A 218 -51.53 -33.59 -28.66
N TYR A 219 -51.52 -32.67 -27.70
CA TYR A 219 -50.41 -32.47 -26.76
C TYR A 219 -50.15 -33.73 -25.93
N ARG A 220 -51.19 -34.34 -25.33
CA ARG A 220 -51.05 -35.59 -24.56
C ARG A 220 -50.53 -36.75 -25.40
N ILE A 221 -51.04 -36.92 -26.62
CA ILE A 221 -50.55 -37.95 -27.55
C ILE A 221 -49.07 -37.72 -27.87
N SER A 222 -48.66 -36.48 -28.12
CA SER A 222 -47.25 -36.11 -28.34
C SER A 222 -46.36 -36.37 -27.11
N LEU A 223 -46.89 -36.11 -25.91
CA LEU A 223 -46.18 -36.38 -24.66
C LEU A 223 -45.95 -37.88 -24.47
N TYR A 224 -47.00 -38.70 -24.59
CA TYR A 224 -46.88 -40.15 -24.45
C TYR A 224 -45.97 -40.78 -25.49
N LYS A 225 -45.98 -40.27 -26.73
CA LYS A 225 -45.06 -40.72 -27.78
C LYS A 225 -43.59 -40.41 -27.49
N ARG A 226 -43.28 -39.41 -26.66
CA ARG A 226 -41.91 -39.09 -26.24
C ARG A 226 -41.44 -39.91 -25.04
N MET A 227 -42.36 -40.56 -24.32
CA MET A 227 -42.06 -41.35 -23.13
C MET A 227 -41.86 -42.84 -23.41
N ILE A 228 -42.30 -43.32 -24.58
CA ILE A 228 -42.09 -44.69 -25.09
C ILE A 228 -40.85 -44.69 -25.97
#